data_AF-W2S619-F1
#
_entry.id   AF-W2S619-F1
#
_cell.length_a   1.000
_cell.length_b   1.000
_cell.length_c   1.000
_cell.angle_alpha   90.00
_cell.angle_beta   90.00
_cell.angle_gamma   90.00
#
_symmetry.space_group_name_H-M   'P 1'
#
loop_
_entity.id
_entity.type
_entity.pdbx_description
1 polymer ?
#
loop_
_entity_poly.entity_id
_entity_poly.type
_entity_poly.pdbx_seq_one_letter_code
_entity_poly.pdbx_strand_id
1 'polypeptide(L)'
;MALSMGAGIGTSLILETALLHFGRDKLPVSASIRTAAGMSFISMVAMELVENLIDYNLTGGIVALHDLRFWTAAVLSAIGGFLAPLPYNYFKLRRFGKSCH
;
A
#
# COMPACT_ATOMS: atom_id res chain seq x y z
N MET A 1 -8.50 11.27 6.66
CA MET A 1 -8.22 9.82 6.66
C MET A 1 -8.95 9.09 5.55
N ALA A 2 -10.28 9.00 5.51
CA ALA A 2 -10.96 8.23 4.45
C ALA A 2 -10.63 8.72 3.02
N LEU A 3 -10.58 10.04 2.80
CA LEU A 3 -10.18 10.63 1.52
C LEU A 3 -8.70 10.38 1.17
N SER A 4 -7.79 10.48 2.14
CA SER A 4 -6.35 10.23 1.92
C SER A 4 -6.11 8.76 1.57
N MET A 5 -6.70 7.83 2.33
CA MET A 5 -6.65 6.40 2.05
C MET A 5 -7.27 6.06 0.68
N GLY A 6 -8.42 6.66 0.35
CA GLY A 6 -9.06 6.45 -0.95
C GLY A 6 -8.19 6.91 -2.12
N ALA A 7 -7.51 8.05 -1.98
CA ALA A 7 -6.57 8.55 -2.97
C ALA A 7 -5.33 7.65 -3.09
N GLY A 8 -4.74 7.21 -1.96
CA GLY A 8 -3.58 6.32 -1.95
C GLY A 8 -3.86 4.95 -2.57
N ILE A 9 -4.96 4.30 -2.18
CA ILE A 9 -5.42 3.04 -2.77
C ILE A 9 -5.74 3.23 -4.25
N GLY A 10 -6.46 4.29 -4.62
CA GLY A 10 -6.80 4.57 -6.01
C GLY A 10 -5.57 4.73 -6.89
N THR A 11 -4.58 5.50 -6.42
CA THR A 11 -3.32 5.72 -7.15
C THR A 11 -2.52 4.43 -7.28
N SER A 12 -2.47 3.61 -6.23
CA SER A 12 -1.81 2.30 -6.23
C SER A 12 -2.47 1.33 -7.21
N LEU A 13 -3.81 1.27 -7.22
CA LEU A 13 -4.57 0.42 -8.13
C LEU A 13 -4.35 0.84 -9.59
N ILE A 14 -4.32 2.16 -9.87
CA ILE A 14 -4.02 2.69 -11.20
C ILE A 14 -2.60 2.32 -11.62
N LEU A 15 -1.62 2.47 -10.72
CA LEU A 15 -0.23 2.15 -11.00
C LEU A 15 -0.02 0.66 -11.29
N GLU A 16 -0.56 -0.23 -10.46
CA GLU A 16 -0.50 -1.68 -10.68
C GLU A 16 -1.22 -2.08 -11.98
N THR A 17 -2.39 -1.51 -12.24
CA THR A 17 -3.15 -1.75 -13.47
C THR A 17 -2.35 -1.31 -14.70
N ALA A 18 -1.69 -0.15 -14.63
CA ALA A 18 -0.83 0.35 -15.70
C ALA A 18 0.39 -0.55 -15.91
N LEU A 19 1.05 -1.00 -14.83
CA LEU A 19 2.18 -1.93 -14.91
C LEU A 19 1.78 -3.29 -15.48
N LEU A 20 0.60 -3.83 -15.14
CA LEU A 20 0.10 -5.09 -15.67
C LEU A 20 -0.33 -4.99 -17.14
N HIS A 21 -0.89 -3.83 -17.54
CA HIS A 21 -1.36 -3.60 -18.90
C HIS A 21 -0.21 -3.25 -19.87
N PHE A 22 0.70 -2.35 -19.46
CA PHE A 22 1.79 -1.87 -20.30
C PHE A 22 3.12 -2.58 -20.07
N GLY A 23 3.26 -3.32 -18.97
CA GLY A 23 4.49 -4.04 -18.62
C GLY A 23 4.63 -5.37 -19.34
N ARG A 24 5.26 -6.34 -18.65
CA ARG A 24 5.62 -7.64 -19.25
C ARG A 24 4.42 -8.55 -19.49
N ASP A 25 3.40 -8.47 -18.63
CA ASP A 25 2.25 -9.37 -18.67
C ASP A 25 1.24 -9.01 -19.78
N LYS A 26 1.24 -7.74 -20.26
CA LYS A 26 0.40 -7.23 -21.36
C LYS A 26 -1.06 -7.67 -21.27
N LEU A 27 -1.62 -7.68 -20.07
CA LEU A 27 -2.98 -8.15 -19.82
C LEU A 27 -4.01 -7.20 -20.43
N PRO A 28 -5.15 -7.68 -20.95
CA PRO A 28 -6.24 -6.80 -21.36
C PRO A 28 -6.76 -6.00 -20.17
N VAL A 29 -7.20 -4.75 -20.39
CA VAL A 29 -7.57 -3.79 -19.33
C VAL A 29 -8.53 -4.37 -18.28
N SER A 30 -9.52 -5.16 -18.71
CA SER A 30 -10.46 -5.82 -17.80
C SER A 30 -9.77 -6.83 -16.87
N ALA A 31 -8.79 -7.58 -17.39
CA ALA A 31 -8.03 -8.55 -16.61
C ALA A 31 -7.01 -7.86 -15.68
N SER A 32 -6.35 -6.79 -16.12
CA SER A 32 -5.38 -6.06 -15.28
C SER A 32 -6.04 -5.43 -14.05
N ILE A 33 -7.22 -4.80 -14.19
CA ILE A 33 -7.97 -4.24 -13.06
C ILE A 33 -8.35 -5.34 -12.07
N ARG A 34 -8.91 -6.46 -12.56
CA ARG A 34 -9.32 -7.58 -11.71
C ARG A 34 -8.15 -8.21 -10.98
N THR A 35 -6.99 -8.25 -11.64
CA THR A 35 -5.75 -8.83 -11.10
C THR A 35 -5.10 -7.91 -10.07
N ALA A 36 -5.00 -6.60 -10.34
CA ALA A 36 -4.53 -5.60 -9.39
C ALA A 36 -5.40 -5.61 -8.10
N ALA A 37 -6.72 -5.53 -8.26
CA ALA A 37 -7.64 -5.58 -7.12
C ALA A 37 -7.59 -6.94 -6.38
N GLY A 38 -7.41 -8.05 -7.09
CA GLY A 38 -7.44 -9.40 -6.51
C GLY A 38 -6.16 -9.80 -5.77
N MET A 39 -5.00 -9.25 -6.15
CA MET A 39 -3.71 -9.67 -5.58
C MET A 39 -3.36 -8.92 -4.29
N SER A 40 -3.65 -7.62 -4.21
CA SER A 40 -3.01 -6.74 -3.23
C SER A 40 -3.96 -5.86 -2.40
N PHE A 41 -5.27 -5.83 -2.69
CA PHE A 41 -6.18 -4.83 -2.09
C PHE A 41 -6.20 -4.81 -0.54
N ILE A 42 -6.24 -5.97 0.12
CA ILE A 42 -6.22 -6.05 1.59
C ILE A 42 -4.89 -5.52 2.15
N SER A 43 -3.78 -5.83 1.48
CA SER A 43 -2.45 -5.36 1.86
C SER A 43 -2.31 -3.85 1.67
N MET A 44 -2.86 -3.29 0.58
CA MET A 44 -2.91 -1.83 0.36
C MET A 44 -3.71 -1.12 1.45
N VAL A 45 -4.89 -1.65 1.81
CA VAL A 45 -5.71 -1.07 2.90
C VAL A 45 -4.94 -1.12 4.23
N ALA A 46 -4.27 -2.24 4.53
CA ALA A 46 -3.48 -2.38 5.76
C ALA A 46 -2.30 -1.40 5.80
N MET A 47 -1.58 -1.24 4.71
CA MET A 47 -0.47 -0.29 4.56
C MET A 47 -0.95 1.15 4.78
N GLU A 48 -1.95 1.61 4.03
CA GLU A 48 -2.49 2.97 4.11
C GLU A 48 -3.08 3.30 5.48
N LEU A 49 -3.69 2.30 6.13
CA LEU A 49 -4.22 2.46 7.48
C LEU A 49 -3.10 2.65 8.50
N VAL A 50 -2.04 1.85 8.44
CA VAL A 50 -0.90 1.95 9.35
C VAL A 50 -0.12 3.24 9.10
N GLU A 51 0.07 3.64 7.85
CA GLU A 51 0.73 4.90 7.49
C GLU A 51 0.00 6.11 8.04
N ASN A 52 -1.32 6.21 7.81
CA ASN A 52 -2.12 7.30 8.37
C ASN A 52 -2.15 7.25 9.91
N LEU A 53 -2.13 6.06 10.52
CA LEU A 53 -2.16 5.93 11.98
C LEU A 53 -0.84 6.39 12.60
N ILE A 54 0.29 6.01 12.03
CA ILE A 54 1.62 6.44 12.48
C ILE A 54 1.79 7.94 12.25
N ASP A 55 1.39 8.44 11.07
CA ASP A 55 1.46 9.87 10.76
C ASP A 55 0.59 10.67 11.74
N TYR A 56 -0.68 10.30 11.92
CA TYR A 56 -1.57 10.98 12.86
C TYR A 56 -1.04 10.95 14.30
N ASN A 57 -0.40 9.87 14.73
CA ASN A 57 0.20 9.77 16.06
C ASN A 57 1.42 10.70 16.22
N LEU A 58 2.27 10.80 15.21
CA LEU A 58 3.53 11.55 15.27
C LEU A 58 3.36 13.05 14.96
N THR A 59 2.51 13.41 14.00
CA THR A 59 2.30 14.79 13.55
C THR A 59 0.99 15.40 14.06
N GLY A 60 0.08 14.60 14.62
CA GLY A 60 -1.24 15.08 15.07
C GLY A 60 -2.15 15.53 13.93
N GLY A 61 -1.80 15.20 12.67
CA GLY A 61 -2.48 15.71 11.48
C GLY A 61 -2.04 17.12 11.04
N ILE A 62 -0.93 17.64 11.58
CA ILE A 62 -0.38 18.94 11.20
C ILE A 62 0.66 18.75 10.10
N VAL A 63 0.38 19.33 8.92
CA VAL A 63 1.31 19.30 7.78
C VAL A 63 2.30 20.45 7.91
N ALA A 64 3.49 20.15 8.44
CA ALA A 64 4.58 21.11 8.61
C ALA A 64 5.78 20.75 7.72
N LEU A 65 5.69 21.06 6.42
CA LEU A 65 6.70 20.69 5.41
C LEU A 65 8.09 21.29 5.66
N HIS A 66 8.16 22.37 6.44
CA HIS A 66 9.40 23.07 6.79
C HIS A 66 10.14 22.43 7.97
N ASP A 67 9.51 21.46 8.65
CA ASP A 67 10.00 20.88 9.90
C ASP A 67 10.66 19.52 9.66
N LEU A 68 11.84 19.29 10.22
CA LEU A 68 12.55 18.01 10.05
C LEU A 68 11.77 16.85 10.68
N ARG A 69 10.99 17.13 11.73
CA ARG A 69 10.14 16.18 12.43
C ARG A 69 9.09 15.57 11.51
N PHE A 70 8.54 16.35 10.58
CA PHE A 70 7.56 15.87 9.59
C PHE A 70 8.18 14.82 8.67
N TRP A 71 9.38 15.08 8.15
CA TRP A 71 10.09 14.12 7.29
C TRP A 71 10.47 12.85 8.02
N THR A 72 10.89 12.94 9.29
CA THR A 72 11.13 11.74 10.11
C THR A 72 9.86 10.92 10.34
N ALA A 73 8.73 11.60 10.58
CA ALA A 73 7.44 10.93 10.74
C ALA A 73 6.99 10.25 9.44
N ALA A 74 7.19 10.90 8.28
CA ALA A 74 6.90 10.32 6.98
C ALA A 74 7.74 9.05 6.70
N VAL A 75 9.03 9.06 7.02
CA VAL A 75 9.89 7.87 6.85
C VAL A 75 9.43 6.73 7.77
N LEU A 76 9.15 7.02 9.05
CA LEU A 76 8.65 6.01 9.99
C LEU A 76 7.29 5.46 9.59
N SER A 77 6.40 6.33 9.10
CA SER A 77 5.10 5.96 8.56
C SER A 77 5.26 5.00 7.40
N ALA A 78 6.09 5.32 6.40
CA ALA A 78 6.35 4.46 5.24
C ALA A 78 6.96 3.10 5.64
N ILE A 79 7.87 3.07 6.62
CA ILE A 79 8.43 1.81 7.14
C ILE A 79 7.32 0.97 7.79
N GLY A 80 6.47 1.59 8.61
CA GLY A 80 5.35 0.91 9.24
C GLY A 80 4.35 0.38 8.22
N GLY A 81 4.02 1.17 7.20
CA GLY A 81 3.18 0.78 6.07
C GLY A 81 3.74 -0.41 5.32
N PHE A 82 5.04 -0.41 5.01
CA PHE A 82 5.72 -1.52 4.34
C PHE A 82 5.72 -2.81 5.17
N LEU A 83 5.92 -2.70 6.49
CA LEU A 83 5.96 -3.86 7.39
C LEU A 83 4.56 -4.41 7.69
N ALA A 84 3.52 -3.58 7.67
CA ALA A 84 2.15 -3.95 8.02
C ALA A 84 1.57 -5.14 7.22
N PRO A 85 1.68 -5.22 5.88
CA PRO A 85 1.12 -6.32 5.12
C PRO A 85 1.96 -7.60 5.17
N LEU A 86 3.22 -7.57 5.64
CA LEU A 86 4.13 -8.72 5.62
C LEU A 86 3.60 -9.93 6.40
N PRO A 87 3.13 -9.81 7.65
CA PRO A 87 2.60 -10.97 8.39
C PRO A 87 1.40 -11.59 7.68
N TYR A 88 0.48 -10.76 7.18
CA TYR A 88 -0.69 -11.23 6.44
C TYR A 88 -0.29 -12.00 5.18
N ASN A 89 0.62 -11.43 4.38
CA ASN A 89 1.08 -12.07 3.15
C ASN A 89 1.84 -13.38 3.44
N TYR A 90 2.65 -13.42 4.50
CA TYR A 90 3.34 -14.63 4.96
C TYR A 90 2.37 -15.73 5.37
N PHE A 91 1.36 -15.43 6.21
CA PHE A 91 0.35 -16.41 6.62
C PHE A 91 -0.48 -16.90 5.42
N LYS A 92 -0.81 -16.02 4.47
CA LYS A 92 -1.50 -16.38 3.23
C LYS A 92 -0.68 -17.40 2.42
N LEU A 93 0.59 -17.10 2.17
CA LEU A 93 1.49 -18.00 1.43
C LEU A 93 1.64 -19.37 2.11
N ARG A 94 1.86 -19.37 3.43
CA ARG A 94 1.97 -20.59 4.24
C ARG A 94 0.70 -21.45 4.18
N ARG A 95 -0.49 -20.83 4.21
CA ARG A 95 -1.78 -21.53 4.14
C ARG A 95 -2.00 -22.21 2.79
N PHE A 96 -1.56 -21.59 1.69
CA PHE A 96 -1.68 -22.16 0.35
C PHE A 96 -0.50 -23.07 -0.04
N GLY A 97 0.41 -23.37 0.89
CA GLY A 97 1.60 -24.19 0.62
C GLY A 97 2.52 -23.59 -0.44
N LYS A 98 2.43 -22.28 -0.69
CA LYS A 98 3.29 -21.59 -1.65
C LYS A 98 4.47 -20.99 -0.92
N SER A 99 5.66 -21.30 -1.42
CA SER A 99 6.94 -20.80 -0.92
C SER A 99 7.61 -20.04 -2.06
N CYS A 100 8.09 -18.83 -1.79
CA CYS A 100 9.05 -18.17 -2.67
C CYS A 100 10.45 -18.73 -2.36
N HIS A 101 10.70 -19.99 -2.74
CA HIS A 101 12.02 -20.61 -2.76
C HIS A 101 12.10 -21.58 -3.92
#